data_AF-A0A9N8JPH6-F1
#
_entry.id   AF-A0A9N8JPH6-F1
#
_cell.length_a   1.000
_cell.length_b   1.000
_cell.length_c   1.000
_cell.angle_alpha   90.00
_cell.angle_beta   90.00
_cell.angle_gamma   90.00
#
_symmetry.space_group_name_H-M   'P 1'
#
loop_
_entity.id
_entity.type
_entity.pdbx_description
1 polymer ?
#
loop_
_entity_poly.entity_id
_entity_poly.type
_entity_poly.pdbx_seq_one_letter_code
_entity_poly.pdbx_strand_id
1 'polypeptide(L)'
;SITMGGGGEKKPGQYMGWWGSLGSPPQRGIITYAMAQNRQRALAGTAHAAVFNTYRRTKGQILYWAVPMLIGYELMNWATENNEYLNSKQGRLEHADDEE
;
A
#
# COMPACT_ATOMS: atom_id res chain seq x y z
N SER A 1 17.68 29.83 -6.80
CA SER A 1 18.62 28.69 -6.83
C SER A 1 18.05 27.60 -5.94
N ILE A 2 17.31 26.67 -6.55
CA ILE A 2 16.74 25.49 -5.88
C ILE A 2 17.52 24.30 -6.44
N THR A 3 17.88 23.36 -5.56
CA THR A 3 18.55 22.07 -5.81
C THR A 3 19.98 22.10 -6.38
N MET A 4 20.98 22.26 -5.50
CA MET A 4 22.29 21.58 -5.61
C MET A 4 22.93 21.46 -4.21
N GLY A 5 22.21 20.85 -3.27
CA GLY A 5 22.73 20.55 -1.94
C GLY A 5 23.14 19.09 -1.86
N GLY A 6 24.34 18.77 -2.32
CA GLY A 6 24.95 17.46 -2.10
C GLY A 6 26.37 17.67 -1.65
N GLY A 7 26.72 17.22 -0.46
CA GLY A 7 28.12 17.11 -0.04
C GLY A 7 28.81 16.05 -0.90
N GLY A 8 29.90 16.43 -1.57
CA GLY A 8 30.62 15.59 -2.53
C GLY A 8 30.56 16.11 -3.97
N GLU A 9 31.10 15.33 -4.91
CA GLU A 9 31.12 15.66 -6.34
C GLU A 9 29.69 15.72 -6.90
N LYS A 10 29.30 16.88 -7.43
CA LYS A 10 27.93 17.16 -7.87
C LYS A 10 27.69 16.55 -9.24
N LYS A 11 26.98 15.42 -9.30
CA LYS A 11 26.54 14.80 -10.55
C LYS A 11 25.16 15.35 -10.98
N PRO A 12 24.91 15.60 -12.27
CA PRO A 12 23.58 15.95 -12.77
C PRO A 12 22.55 14.88 -12.35
N GLY A 13 21.41 15.30 -11.80
CA GLY A 13 20.35 14.40 -11.33
C GLY A 13 20.48 13.92 -9.88
N GLN A 14 21.44 14.43 -9.10
CA GLN A 14 21.58 14.08 -7.68
C GLN A 14 20.70 14.97 -6.77
N TYR A 15 19.69 14.37 -6.14
CA TYR A 15 18.73 15.06 -5.24
C TYR A 15 18.95 14.79 -3.74
N MET A 16 19.94 13.96 -3.39
CA MET A 16 20.28 13.60 -2.01
C MET A 16 21.81 13.65 -1.83
N GLY A 17 22.26 14.26 -0.73
CA GLY A 17 23.67 14.25 -0.34
C GLY A 17 23.95 13.41 0.90
N TRP A 18 25.10 13.64 1.55
CA TRP A 18 25.53 12.90 2.75
C TRP A 18 25.18 13.63 4.05
N TRP A 19 25.49 13.02 5.19
CA TRP A 19 25.42 13.67 6.50
C TRP A 19 26.15 15.02 6.49
N GLY A 20 25.47 16.06 6.98
CA GLY A 20 25.97 17.45 6.94
C GLY A 20 25.64 18.23 5.66
N SER A 21 25.18 17.57 4.59
CA SER A 21 24.75 18.23 3.34
C SER A 21 23.75 17.36 2.58
N LEU A 22 22.57 17.16 3.18
CA LEU A 22 21.53 16.26 2.66
C LEU A 22 20.78 16.81 1.43
N GLY A 23 20.81 18.13 1.21
CA GLY A 23 20.07 18.76 0.11
C GLY A 23 18.68 19.29 0.47
N SER A 24 18.29 19.15 1.73
CA SER A 24 17.10 19.80 2.29
C SER A 24 17.23 21.34 2.29
N PRO A 25 16.11 22.08 2.21
CA PRO A 25 16.08 23.49 2.60
C PRO A 25 16.70 23.72 3.99
N PRO A 26 17.31 24.89 4.23
CA PRO A 26 17.89 25.22 5.53
C PRO A 26 16.80 25.25 6.61
N GLN A 27 17.05 24.58 7.74
CA GLN A 27 16.14 24.50 8.88
C GLN A 27 16.69 25.34 10.05
N ARG A 28 15.87 26.22 10.64
CA ARG A 28 16.25 27.08 11.77
C ARG A 28 15.09 27.17 12.76
N GLY A 29 15.38 27.04 14.07
CA GLY A 29 14.39 27.21 15.14
C GLY A 29 13.56 25.98 15.49
N ILE A 30 13.88 24.79 14.93
CA ILE A 30 13.22 23.53 15.27
C ILE A 30 14.02 22.87 16.40
N ILE A 31 13.37 22.60 17.54
CA ILE A 31 13.98 21.94 18.69
C ILE A 31 13.32 20.57 18.87
N THR A 32 14.12 19.51 18.80
CA THR A 32 13.65 18.13 18.94
C THR A 32 14.13 17.54 20.25
N TYR A 33 13.20 16.99 21.03
CA TYR A 33 13.50 16.31 22.29
C TYR A 33 13.32 14.81 22.13
N ALA A 34 14.22 14.03 22.72
CA ALA A 34 14.14 12.58 22.76
C ALA A 34 14.55 12.07 24.15
N MET A 35 14.04 10.90 24.53
CA MET A 35 14.41 10.22 25.78
C MET A 35 15.17 8.94 25.44
N ALA A 36 16.17 8.60 26.25
CA ALA A 36 16.95 7.38 26.07
C ALA A 36 16.06 6.12 26.13
N GLN A 37 16.32 5.15 25.23
CA GLN A 37 15.45 3.99 25.04
C GLN A 37 15.34 3.10 26.29
N ASN A 38 16.41 3.02 27.07
CA ASN A 38 16.45 2.28 28.35
C ASN A 38 15.57 2.89 29.45
N ARG A 39 15.08 4.12 29.26
CA ARG A 39 14.17 4.81 30.19
C ARG A 39 12.70 4.72 29.75
N GLN A 40 12.43 4.12 28.59
CA GLN A 40 11.08 3.92 28.06
C GLN A 40 10.64 2.46 28.20
N ARG A 41 9.34 2.25 28.39
CA ARG A 41 8.72 0.93 28.32
C ARG A 41 8.42 0.59 26.86
N ALA A 42 9.15 -0.36 26.28
CA ALA A 42 9.09 -0.67 24.84
C ALA A 42 7.68 -1.01 24.30
N LEU A 43 6.84 -1.66 25.11
CA LEU A 43 5.48 -2.06 24.71
C LEU A 43 4.37 -1.32 25.48
N ALA A 44 4.67 -0.16 26.07
CA ALA A 44 3.64 0.61 26.74
C ALA A 44 2.51 1.01 25.77
N GLY A 45 1.28 0.64 26.10
CA GLY A 45 0.09 1.01 25.32
C GLY A 45 -0.07 0.27 23.99
N THR A 46 0.76 -0.72 23.67
CA THR A 46 0.70 -1.42 22.38
C THR A 46 -0.58 -2.20 22.18
N ALA A 47 -1.14 -2.83 23.22
CA ALA A 47 -2.39 -3.59 23.10
C ALA A 47 -3.58 -2.68 22.74
N HIS A 48 -3.74 -1.57 23.47
CA HIS A 48 -4.77 -0.56 23.19
C HIS A 48 -4.55 0.09 21.82
N ALA A 49 -3.31 0.44 21.48
CA ALA A 49 -2.98 0.98 20.17
C ALA A 49 -3.24 -0.03 19.04
N ALA A 50 -2.89 -1.30 19.23
CA ALA A 50 -3.07 -2.35 18.24
C ALA A 50 -4.53 -2.59 17.89
N VAL A 51 -5.46 -2.42 18.84
CA VAL A 51 -6.89 -2.54 18.56
C VAL A 51 -7.43 -1.25 17.95
N PHE A 52 -7.36 -0.13 18.68
CA PHE A 52 -8.08 1.08 18.29
C PHE A 52 -7.41 1.85 17.14
N ASN A 53 -6.08 1.93 17.13
CA ASN A 53 -5.36 2.63 16.06
C ASN A 53 -5.40 1.85 14.75
N THR A 54 -5.33 0.52 14.83
CA THR A 54 -5.46 -0.34 13.65
C THR A 54 -6.86 -0.24 13.06
N TYR A 55 -7.90 -0.36 13.88
CA TYR A 55 -9.28 -0.17 13.39
C TYR A 55 -9.46 1.20 12.72
N ARG A 56 -9.01 2.28 13.38
CA ARG A 56 -9.10 3.64 12.84
C ARG A 56 -8.39 3.78 11.48
N ARG A 57 -7.21 3.17 11.32
CA ARG A 57 -6.43 3.18 10.07
C ARG A 57 -7.09 2.34 8.99
N THR A 58 -7.54 1.14 9.32
CA THR A 58 -8.18 0.22 8.38
C THR A 58 -9.50 0.76 7.87
N LYS A 59 -10.33 1.37 8.73
CA LYS A 59 -11.62 1.95 8.34
C LYS A 59 -11.49 2.99 7.21
N GLY A 60 -10.44 3.81 7.22
CA GLY A 60 -10.23 4.82 6.18
C GLY A 60 -9.78 4.25 4.83
N GLN A 61 -9.30 3.00 4.81
CA GLN A 61 -8.72 2.38 3.62
C GLN A 61 -9.51 1.16 3.12
N ILE A 62 -10.42 0.62 3.94
CA ILE A 62 -11.10 -0.65 3.69
C ILE A 62 -11.79 -0.68 2.32
N LEU A 63 -12.45 0.41 1.92
CA LEU A 63 -13.19 0.44 0.66
C LEU A 63 -12.28 0.44 -0.58
N TYR A 64 -11.06 0.95 -0.48
CA TYR A 64 -10.16 1.03 -1.64
C TYR A 64 -9.64 -0.34 -2.08
N TRP A 65 -9.54 -1.30 -1.17
CA TRP A 65 -9.05 -2.64 -1.50
C TRP A 65 -10.12 -3.71 -1.35
N ALA A 66 -11.03 -3.60 -0.38
CA ALA A 66 -12.05 -4.64 -0.17
C ALA A 66 -13.06 -4.68 -1.31
N VAL A 67 -13.45 -3.52 -1.85
CA VAL A 67 -14.39 -3.45 -2.98
C VAL A 67 -13.83 -4.12 -4.24
N PRO A 68 -12.63 -3.77 -4.76
CA PRO A 68 -12.09 -4.45 -5.94
C PRO A 68 -11.80 -5.94 -5.68
N MET A 69 -11.39 -6.32 -4.46
CA MET A 69 -11.21 -7.73 -4.10
C MET A 69 -12.52 -8.51 -4.13
N LEU A 70 -13.61 -7.94 -3.62
CA LEU A 70 -14.93 -8.56 -3.66
C LEU A 70 -15.42 -8.72 -5.10
N ILE A 71 -15.31 -7.66 -5.91
CA ILE A 71 -15.70 -7.70 -7.33
C ILE A 71 -14.89 -8.77 -8.08
N GLY A 72 -13.57 -8.82 -7.85
CA GLY A 72 -12.70 -9.82 -8.46
C GLY A 72 -13.07 -11.24 -8.06
N TYR A 73 -13.45 -11.45 -6.80
CA TYR A 73 -13.89 -12.75 -6.30
C TYR A 73 -15.20 -13.21 -6.97
N GLU A 74 -16.21 -12.34 -7.01
CA GLU A 74 -17.50 -12.65 -7.65
C GLU A 74 -17.33 -12.93 -9.15
N LEU A 75 -16.51 -12.11 -9.84
CA LEU A 75 -16.22 -12.31 -11.26
C LEU A 75 -15.51 -13.64 -11.53
N MET A 76 -14.58 -14.03 -10.66
CA MET A 76 -13.87 -15.30 -10.77
C MET A 76 -14.83 -16.48 -10.60
N ASN A 77 -15.68 -16.44 -9.56
CA ASN A 77 -16.68 -17.49 -9.33
C ASN A 77 -17.60 -17.64 -10.54
N TRP A 78 -18.14 -16.53 -11.06
CA TRP A 78 -18.96 -16.54 -12.27
C TRP A 78 -18.20 -17.11 -13.47
N ALA A 79 -16.95 -16.71 -13.67
CA ALA A 79 -16.14 -17.19 -14.80
C ALA A 79 -15.86 -18.70 -14.69
N THR A 80 -15.62 -19.23 -13.49
CA THR A 80 -15.42 -20.66 -13.25
C THR A 80 -16.70 -21.45 -13.52
N GLU A 81 -17.83 -21.03 -12.94
CA GLU A 81 -19.13 -21.71 -13.13
C GLU A 81 -19.55 -21.70 -14.61
N ASN A 82 -19.39 -20.56 -15.28
CA ASN A 82 -19.72 -20.43 -16.70
C ASN A 82 -18.81 -21.29 -17.59
N ASN A 83 -17.51 -21.37 -17.28
CA ASN A 83 -16.57 -22.23 -18.01
C ASN A 83 -16.93 -23.71 -17.85
N GLU A 84 -17.25 -24.15 -16.63
CA GLU A 84 -17.71 -25.51 -16.36
C GLU A 84 -19.03 -25.82 -17.06
N TYR A 85 -19.97 -24.86 -17.09
CA TYR A 85 -21.24 -24.99 -17.79
C TYR A 85 -21.06 -25.20 -19.29
N LEU A 86 -20.27 -24.36 -19.96
CA LEU A 86 -19.98 -24.46 -21.39
C LEU A 86 -19.28 -25.78 -21.75
N ASN A 87 -18.40 -26.27 -20.87
CA ASN A 87 -17.73 -27.55 -21.05
C ASN A 87 -18.57 -28.78 -20.60
N SER A 88 -19.78 -28.56 -20.08
CA SER A 88 -20.70 -29.63 -19.71
C SER A 88 -21.40 -30.22 -20.95
N LYS A 89 -22.01 -31.40 -20.80
CA LYS A 89 -22.78 -32.01 -21.89
C LYS A 89 -24.01 -31.20 -22.27
N GLN A 90 -24.63 -30.53 -21.31
CA GLN A 90 -25.83 -29.71 -21.54
C GLN A 90 -25.45 -28.40 -22.25
N GLY A 91 -24.41 -27.71 -21.79
CA GLY A 91 -23.92 -26.48 -22.43
C GLY A 91 -23.43 -26.69 -23.86
N ARG A 92 -22.80 -27.83 -24.16
CA ARG A 92 -22.45 -28.19 -25.55
C ARG A 92 -23.66 -28.48 -26.45
N LEU A 93 -24.78 -28.97 -25.90
CA LEU A 93 -25.98 -29.24 -26.70
C LEU A 93 -26.73 -27.93 -26.97
N GLU A 94 -26.82 -27.05 -25.97
CA GLU A 94 -27.53 -25.78 -26.08
C GLU A 94 -26.83 -24.79 -27.02
N HIS A 95 -25.49 -24.78 -27.04
CA HIS A 95 -24.70 -23.94 -27.97
C HIS A 95 -24.31 -24.64 -29.28
N ALA A 96 -24.67 -25.91 -29.48
CA ALA A 96 -24.45 -26.58 -30.77
C ALA A 96 -25.45 -26.12 -31.85
N ASP A 97 -26.64 -25.68 -31.45
CA ASP A 97 -27.68 -25.20 -32.36
C ASP A 97 -27.52 -23.69 -32.70
N ASP A 98 -26.67 -22.95 -31.99
CA ASP A 98 -26.42 -21.52 -32.21
C ASP A 98 -25.38 -21.24 -33.32
N GLU A 99 -24.69 -22.26 -33.84
CA GLU A 99 -23.67 -22.14 -34.91
C GLU A 99 -24.24 -22.32 -36.35
N GLU A 100 -25.55 -22.47 -36.54
CA GLU A 100 -26.23 -22.53 -37.87
C GLU A 100 -26.98 -21.23 -38.21
#